data_AF-A0A5K7XEA7-F1
#
_entry.id   AF-A0A5K7XEA7-F1
#
_cell.length_a   1.000
_cell.length_b   1.000
_cell.length_c   1.000
_cell.angle_alpha   90.00
_cell.angle_beta   90.00
_cell.angle_gamma   90.00
#
_symmetry.space_group_name_H-M   'P 1'
#
loop_
_entity.id
_entity.type
_entity.pdbx_description
1 polymer ?
#
loop_
_entity_poly.entity_id
_entity_poly.type
_entity_poly.pdbx_seq_one_letter_code
_entity_poly.pdbx_strand_id
1 'polypeptide(L)'
;MIEAAADPTRLLRRGVYALLIALAAGNMAGRLLAVNAVNRQELETSRIAQRLSEAEKQFRAEGLREDVLQAKLAAAKQLIEREERRQRPFLSANDRSRWLAIRALADTGSFEIDPVMDANVWNTIDMVQHRGRDGEMHLYSSKPPLLIVLLAGEYWVIQKATGWTLADNSYEVVRLMLFTVQVLPTLLLLAIVASLAERFGTTDWGRIFVVAAAAFGTMLTPFAVVLNNHTIAAVSAAVALEAFVRIWFDGERRWRWFALAGLAAAFTAANELPALSFFALVAAALLWRNWRMTTVGFAPLALTVLVASFATNYWAHDSWRPPYAHRSATDSADNWYHYSYTLGGKERQSYWLDPQGLDRGEPSKVDYAIHCLVGHHGLFSLTPIWLLSAWGLWIWGVRGTPEQRQLAAGIALLTVVCLAFYIGLRPQIDRNYGGMTSGLRWLFWLAPLWLTAMIPAVDRLAQCRKGMAVALVLLAFSVLSASYPTWNPWTQPWIYNWLQSCGWRGAV
;
A
#
# COMPACT_ATOMS: atom_id res chain seq x y z
N MET A 1 20.27 44.24 -10.30
CA MET A 1 20.19 42.78 -10.45
C MET A 1 21.38 42.19 -9.71
N ILE A 2 21.18 41.71 -8.48
CA ILE A 2 22.21 40.96 -7.77
C ILE A 2 22.08 39.54 -8.29
N GLU A 3 23.07 39.07 -9.05
CA GLU A 3 23.22 37.65 -9.37
C GLU A 3 23.09 36.86 -8.07
N ALA A 4 22.05 36.04 -7.95
CA ALA A 4 21.91 35.14 -6.81
C ALA A 4 23.17 34.27 -6.79
N ALA A 5 24.02 34.46 -5.78
CA ALA A 5 25.26 33.69 -5.63
C ALA A 5 24.93 32.21 -5.81
N ALA A 6 25.59 31.58 -6.80
CA ALA A 6 25.36 30.18 -7.11
C ALA A 6 25.64 29.35 -5.85
N ASP A 7 24.63 28.64 -5.35
CA ASP A 7 24.74 27.73 -4.21
C ASP A 7 25.82 26.67 -4.51
N PRO A 8 27.02 26.78 -3.90
CA PRO A 8 28.20 26.03 -4.34
C PRO A 8 28.07 24.53 -4.02
N THR A 9 27.21 24.16 -3.07
CA THR A 9 27.02 22.76 -2.65
C THR A 9 25.83 22.10 -3.35
N ARG A 10 25.04 22.84 -4.15
CA ARG A 10 23.86 22.29 -4.85
C ARG A 10 24.18 21.09 -5.73
N LEU A 11 25.29 21.12 -6.48
CA LEU A 11 25.67 19.99 -7.34
C LEU A 11 26.01 18.74 -6.50
N LEU A 12 26.76 18.91 -5.41
CA LEU A 12 27.05 17.82 -4.48
C LEU A 12 25.77 17.25 -3.87
N ARG A 13 24.85 18.10 -3.39
CA ARG A 13 23.56 17.65 -2.84
C ARG A 13 22.74 16.86 -3.85
N ARG A 14 22.62 17.34 -5.09
CA ARG A 14 21.92 16.60 -6.16
C ARG A 14 22.58 15.25 -6.44
N GLY A 15 23.90 15.19 -6.41
CA GLY A 15 24.66 13.93 -6.48
C GLY A 15 24.30 12.99 -5.33
N VAL A 16 24.26 13.49 -4.09
CA VAL A 16 23.83 12.70 -2.92
C VAL A 16 22.39 12.22 -3.04
N TYR A 17 21.45 13.06 -3.49
CA TYR A 17 20.07 12.62 -3.73
C TYR A 17 20.00 11.52 -4.77
N ALA A 18 20.73 11.65 -5.88
CA ALA A 18 20.80 10.61 -6.90
C ALA A 18 21.34 9.28 -6.34
N LEU A 19 22.37 9.32 -5.49
CA LEU A 19 22.89 8.14 -4.80
C LEU A 19 21.84 7.51 -3.87
N LEU A 20 21.16 8.30 -3.04
CA LEU A 20 20.12 7.80 -2.13
C LEU A 20 18.95 7.17 -2.89
N ILE A 21 18.50 7.82 -3.97
CA ILE A 21 17.42 7.31 -4.84
C ILE A 21 17.86 6.03 -5.55
N ALA A 22 19.10 5.97 -6.07
CA ALA A 22 19.63 4.77 -6.71
C ALA A 22 19.75 3.59 -5.73
N LEU A 23 20.21 3.85 -4.50
CA LEU A 23 20.27 2.85 -3.43
C LEU A 23 18.87 2.35 -3.05
N ALA A 24 17.89 3.24 -2.91
CA ALA A 24 16.50 2.86 -2.64
C ALA A 24 15.90 2.04 -3.79
N ALA A 25 16.14 2.45 -5.04
CA ALA A 25 15.72 1.71 -6.23
C ALA A 25 16.30 0.30 -6.24
N GLY A 26 17.62 0.16 -6.07
CA GLY A 26 18.30 -1.13 -6.03
C GLY A 26 17.82 -2.03 -4.89
N ASN A 27 17.59 -1.45 -3.69
CA ASN A 27 17.05 -2.19 -2.56
C ASN A 27 15.63 -2.72 -2.83
N MET A 28 14.72 -1.87 -3.32
CA MET A 28 13.36 -2.27 -3.65
C MET A 28 13.32 -3.31 -4.78
N ALA A 29 14.07 -3.11 -5.87
CA ALA A 29 14.13 -4.07 -6.97
C ALA A 29 14.76 -5.41 -6.54
N GLY A 30 15.86 -5.39 -5.78
CA GLY A 30 16.49 -6.60 -5.26
C GLY A 30 15.55 -7.41 -4.38
N ARG A 31 14.83 -6.73 -3.46
CA ARG A 31 13.79 -7.37 -2.63
C ARG A 31 12.66 -7.94 -3.47
N LEU A 32 12.16 -7.19 -4.45
CA LEU A 32 11.10 -7.61 -5.37
C LEU A 32 11.49 -8.89 -6.14
N LEU A 33 12.73 -8.98 -6.62
CA LEU A 33 13.25 -10.18 -7.29
C LEU A 33 13.32 -11.39 -6.35
N ALA A 34 13.56 -11.17 -5.06
CA ALA A 34 13.62 -12.23 -4.07
C ALA A 34 12.28 -12.52 -3.35
N VAL A 35 11.20 -11.81 -3.68
CA VAL A 35 9.85 -12.09 -3.15
C VAL A 35 9.40 -13.51 -3.50
N ASN A 36 9.04 -14.26 -2.46
CA ASN A 36 8.46 -15.58 -2.57
C ASN A 36 7.63 -15.91 -1.32
N ALA A 37 6.51 -16.64 -1.45
CA ALA A 37 5.72 -17.13 -0.33
C ALA A 37 6.42 -18.31 0.38
N VAL A 38 7.59 -18.04 0.99
CA VAL A 38 8.44 -19.05 1.65
C VAL A 38 7.71 -19.79 2.78
N ASN A 39 6.74 -19.14 3.43
CA ASN A 39 5.88 -19.77 4.44
C ASN A 39 5.06 -20.98 3.91
N ARG A 40 4.97 -21.15 2.60
CA ARG A 40 4.29 -22.29 1.96
C ARG A 40 5.27 -23.38 1.50
N GLN A 41 6.58 -23.13 1.54
CA GLN A 41 7.60 -24.04 1.03
C GLN A 41 7.59 -25.38 1.77
N GLU A 42 7.55 -25.38 3.10
CA GLU A 42 7.55 -26.62 3.89
C GLU A 42 6.29 -27.46 3.61
N LEU A 43 5.12 -26.82 3.56
CA LEU A 43 3.86 -27.49 3.22
C LEU A 43 3.89 -28.05 1.78
N GLU A 44 4.41 -27.29 0.83
CA GLU A 44 4.60 -27.73 -0.56
C GLU A 44 5.52 -28.95 -0.64
N THR A 45 6.72 -28.87 -0.06
CA THR A 45 7.68 -29.98 -0.04
C THR A 45 7.12 -31.21 0.65
N SER A 46 6.45 -31.04 1.79
CA SER A 46 5.81 -32.14 2.53
C SER A 46 4.70 -32.81 1.71
N ARG A 47 3.83 -32.03 1.05
CA ARG A 47 2.75 -32.58 0.19
C ARG A 47 3.28 -33.27 -1.05
N ILE A 48 4.29 -32.70 -1.71
CA ILE A 48 4.95 -33.32 -2.86
C ILE A 48 5.57 -34.66 -2.44
N ALA A 49 6.33 -34.69 -1.34
CA ALA A 49 6.94 -35.91 -0.83
C ALA A 49 5.90 -36.98 -0.47
N GLN A 50 4.80 -36.59 0.17
CA GLN A 50 3.68 -37.49 0.50
C GLN A 50 3.08 -38.11 -0.77
N ARG A 51 2.65 -37.28 -1.74
CA ARG A 51 2.00 -37.75 -2.97
C ARG A 51 2.94 -38.58 -3.85
N LEU A 52 4.23 -38.24 -3.88
CA LEU A 52 5.24 -39.05 -4.57
C LEU A 52 5.39 -40.43 -3.94
N SER A 53 5.42 -40.51 -2.60
CA SER A 53 5.49 -41.80 -1.90
C SER A 53 4.25 -42.67 -2.16
N GLU A 54 3.07 -42.06 -2.19
CA GLU A 54 1.82 -42.75 -2.52
C GLU A 54 1.83 -43.27 -3.97
N ALA A 55 2.23 -42.43 -4.93
CA ALA A 55 2.37 -42.81 -6.33
C ALA A 55 3.41 -43.93 -6.54
N GLU A 56 4.55 -43.86 -5.85
CA GLU A 56 5.58 -44.91 -5.92
C GLU A 56 5.07 -46.25 -5.41
N LYS A 57 4.38 -46.27 -4.26
CA LYS A 57 3.75 -47.49 -3.73
C LYS A 57 2.78 -48.09 -4.75
N GLN A 58 1.96 -47.25 -5.38
CA GLN A 58 1.00 -47.69 -6.39
C GLN A 58 1.70 -48.27 -7.62
N PHE A 59 2.70 -47.58 -8.18
CA PHE A 59 3.38 -48.02 -9.40
C PHE A 59 4.23 -49.27 -9.18
N ARG A 60 4.83 -49.44 -7.98
CA ARG A 60 5.54 -50.67 -7.62
C ARG A 60 4.58 -51.86 -7.51
N ALA A 61 3.35 -51.64 -7.03
CA ALA A 61 2.33 -52.69 -6.95
C ALA A 61 1.85 -53.19 -8.33
N GLU A 62 2.08 -52.42 -9.41
CA GLU A 62 1.76 -52.81 -10.79
C GLU A 62 2.77 -53.81 -11.39
N GLY A 63 3.88 -54.11 -10.69
CA GLY A 63 4.88 -55.09 -11.16
C GLY A 63 5.64 -54.66 -12.43
N LEU A 64 5.75 -53.35 -12.66
CA LEU A 64 6.43 -52.78 -13.83
C LEU A 64 7.93 -53.09 -13.83
N ARG A 65 8.53 -53.18 -15.02
CA ARG A 65 10.01 -53.19 -15.17
C ARG A 65 10.58 -51.87 -14.63
N GLU A 66 11.78 -51.94 -14.04
CA GLU A 66 12.39 -50.79 -13.34
C GLU A 66 12.58 -49.56 -14.25
N ASP A 67 12.92 -49.76 -15.53
CA ASP A 67 13.03 -48.68 -16.53
C ASP A 67 11.70 -47.94 -16.74
N VAL A 68 10.59 -48.69 -16.82
CA VAL A 68 9.24 -48.15 -16.99
C VAL A 68 8.76 -47.48 -15.70
N LEU A 69 9.07 -48.07 -14.54
CA LEU A 69 8.75 -47.49 -13.23
C LEU A 69 9.41 -46.12 -13.06
N GLN A 70 10.70 -46.00 -13.36
CA GLN A 70 11.43 -44.74 -13.24
C GLN A 70 10.90 -43.66 -14.18
N ALA A 71 10.57 -44.01 -15.43
CA ALA A 71 9.95 -43.06 -16.37
C ALA A 71 8.57 -42.59 -15.88
N LYS A 72 7.75 -43.51 -15.35
CA LYS A 72 6.42 -43.19 -14.80
C LYS A 72 6.52 -42.30 -13.56
N LEU A 73 7.47 -42.57 -12.67
CA LEU A 73 7.77 -41.75 -11.50
C LEU A 73 8.26 -40.36 -11.87
N ALA A 74 9.12 -40.23 -12.88
CA ALA A 74 9.61 -38.93 -13.35
C ALA A 74 8.46 -38.06 -13.90
N ALA A 75 7.57 -38.66 -14.71
CA ALA A 75 6.38 -37.97 -15.22
C ALA A 75 5.40 -37.59 -14.09
N ALA A 76 5.15 -38.51 -13.15
CA ALA A 76 4.31 -38.25 -11.99
C ALA A 76 4.90 -37.14 -11.10
N LYS A 77 6.22 -37.11 -10.92
CA LYS A 77 6.92 -36.06 -10.18
C LYS A 77 6.68 -34.70 -10.80
N GLN A 78 6.86 -34.55 -12.11
CA GLN A 78 6.60 -33.28 -12.79
C GLN A 78 5.15 -32.82 -12.63
N LEU A 79 4.19 -33.74 -12.73
CA LEU A 79 2.77 -33.44 -12.54
C LEU A 79 2.44 -33.04 -11.10
N ILE A 80 2.89 -33.84 -10.12
CA ILE A 80 2.66 -33.58 -8.69
C ILE A 80 3.31 -32.27 -8.26
N GLU A 81 4.55 -32.01 -8.68
CA GLU A 81 5.23 -30.74 -8.41
C GLU A 81 4.45 -29.56 -9.00
N ARG A 82 3.89 -29.70 -10.21
CA ARG A 82 3.05 -28.67 -10.83
C ARG A 82 1.75 -28.43 -10.07
N GLU A 83 1.05 -29.50 -9.67
CA GLU A 83 -0.24 -29.45 -8.97
C GLU A 83 -0.12 -28.95 -7.52
N GLU A 84 0.95 -29.33 -6.83
CA GLU A 84 1.20 -28.94 -5.44
C GLU A 84 1.97 -27.63 -5.31
N ARG A 85 2.34 -26.97 -6.42
CA ARG A 85 3.07 -25.70 -6.40
C ARG A 85 2.25 -24.61 -5.73
N ARG A 86 2.55 -24.33 -4.47
CA ARG A 86 1.89 -23.36 -3.58
C ARG A 86 2.66 -22.04 -3.48
N GLN A 87 3.96 -22.07 -3.75
CA GLN A 87 4.81 -20.88 -3.76
C GLN A 87 4.47 -19.98 -4.96
N ARG A 88 4.24 -18.71 -4.65
CA ARG A 88 3.97 -17.61 -5.59
C ARG A 88 4.41 -16.29 -4.97
N PRO A 89 4.60 -15.22 -5.76
CA PRO A 89 4.91 -13.89 -5.24
C PRO A 89 3.66 -13.17 -4.67
N PHE A 90 2.75 -13.91 -4.04
CA PHE A 90 1.55 -13.36 -3.39
C PHE A 90 1.66 -13.52 -1.88
N LEU A 91 1.78 -12.41 -1.16
CA LEU A 91 2.27 -12.46 0.22
C LEU A 91 1.18 -12.43 1.30
N SER A 92 -0.07 -12.16 0.93
CA SER A 92 -1.22 -12.21 1.85
C SER A 92 -2.54 -12.39 1.11
N ALA A 93 -3.62 -12.65 1.85
CA ALA A 93 -4.97 -12.61 1.29
C ALA A 93 -5.33 -11.22 0.73
N ASN A 94 -4.87 -10.15 1.38
CA ASN A 94 -5.10 -8.77 0.93
C ASN A 94 -4.52 -8.52 -0.47
N ASP A 95 -3.30 -9.00 -0.69
CA ASP A 95 -2.60 -8.97 -1.97
C ASP A 95 -3.27 -9.87 -3.00
N ARG A 96 -3.53 -11.14 -2.65
CA ARG A 96 -4.21 -12.12 -3.51
C ARG A 96 -5.60 -11.67 -3.99
N SER A 97 -6.35 -10.94 -3.17
CA SER A 97 -7.65 -10.38 -3.56
C SER A 97 -7.56 -9.48 -4.80
N ARG A 98 -6.50 -8.66 -4.88
CA ARG A 98 -6.29 -7.76 -6.02
C ARG A 98 -5.83 -8.53 -7.24
N TRP A 99 -4.88 -9.46 -7.07
CA TRP A 99 -4.42 -10.33 -8.16
C TRP A 99 -5.53 -11.20 -8.73
N LEU A 100 -6.41 -11.74 -7.89
CA LEU A 100 -7.60 -12.49 -8.31
C LEU A 100 -8.52 -11.64 -9.18
N ALA A 101 -8.82 -10.40 -8.76
CA ALA A 101 -9.69 -9.52 -9.53
C ALA A 101 -9.06 -9.06 -10.86
N ILE A 102 -7.76 -8.76 -10.86
CA ILE A 102 -7.00 -8.44 -12.08
C ILE A 102 -7.04 -9.63 -13.05
N ARG A 103 -6.79 -10.83 -12.53
CA ARG A 103 -6.78 -12.06 -13.31
C ARG A 103 -8.17 -12.36 -13.87
N ALA A 104 -9.22 -12.34 -13.04
CA ALA A 104 -10.59 -12.54 -13.47
C ALA A 104 -10.94 -11.56 -14.61
N LEU A 105 -10.73 -10.26 -14.40
CA LEU A 105 -11.12 -9.27 -15.38
C LEU A 105 -10.37 -9.42 -16.71
N ALA A 106 -9.07 -9.70 -16.68
CA ALA A 106 -8.27 -9.82 -17.89
C ALA A 106 -8.41 -11.17 -18.60
N ASP A 107 -8.54 -12.27 -17.84
CA ASP A 107 -8.58 -13.63 -18.40
C ASP A 107 -10.01 -14.02 -18.84
N THR A 108 -11.05 -13.56 -18.13
CA THR A 108 -12.45 -13.98 -18.36
C THR A 108 -13.35 -12.84 -18.82
N GLY A 109 -12.92 -11.57 -18.69
CA GLY A 109 -13.76 -10.42 -18.96
C GLY A 109 -14.80 -10.11 -17.87
N SER A 110 -14.71 -10.77 -16.71
CA SER A 110 -15.63 -10.62 -15.57
C SER A 110 -14.88 -10.28 -14.28
N PHE A 111 -15.55 -9.61 -13.34
CA PHE A 111 -15.02 -9.38 -11.98
C PHE A 111 -15.25 -10.57 -11.04
N GLU A 112 -16.03 -11.56 -11.49
CA GLU A 112 -16.32 -12.79 -10.76
C GLU A 112 -15.04 -13.60 -10.60
N ILE A 113 -14.64 -13.85 -9.35
CA ILE A 113 -13.36 -14.52 -9.06
C ILE A 113 -13.52 -16.05 -8.95
N ASP A 114 -14.76 -16.56 -8.85
CA ASP A 114 -15.07 -17.99 -8.70
C ASP A 114 -14.34 -18.87 -9.73
N PRO A 115 -14.35 -18.54 -11.04
CA PRO A 115 -13.77 -19.41 -12.07
C PRO A 115 -12.25 -19.53 -11.99
N VAL A 116 -11.58 -18.56 -11.34
CA VAL A 116 -10.11 -18.51 -11.23
C VAL A 116 -9.61 -18.87 -9.84
N MET A 117 -10.51 -19.19 -8.90
CA MET A 117 -10.17 -19.56 -7.53
C MET A 117 -9.77 -21.03 -7.39
N ASP A 118 -8.87 -21.30 -6.44
CA ASP A 118 -8.46 -22.66 -6.07
C ASP A 118 -8.12 -22.79 -4.57
N ALA A 119 -8.04 -24.03 -4.08
CA ALA A 119 -7.82 -24.32 -2.66
C ALA A 119 -6.38 -24.04 -2.15
N ASN A 120 -5.43 -23.84 -3.07
CA ASN A 120 -4.00 -23.76 -2.80
C ASN A 120 -3.49 -22.32 -2.93
N VAL A 121 -3.45 -21.78 -4.15
CA VAL A 121 -2.80 -20.53 -4.55
C VAL A 121 -3.81 -19.40 -4.70
N TRP A 122 -4.83 -19.59 -5.56
CA TRP A 122 -5.76 -18.54 -5.95
C TRP A 122 -6.95 -18.47 -4.99
N ASN A 123 -6.71 -18.02 -3.76
CA ASN A 123 -7.75 -17.80 -2.76
C ASN A 123 -7.47 -16.56 -1.91
N THR A 124 -8.52 -16.01 -1.31
CA THR A 124 -8.44 -14.86 -0.42
C THR A 124 -9.54 -14.92 0.64
N ILE A 125 -9.33 -14.30 1.79
CA ILE A 125 -10.42 -14.00 2.74
C ILE A 125 -11.04 -12.63 2.45
N ASP A 126 -10.36 -11.77 1.68
CA ASP A 126 -10.76 -10.39 1.40
C ASP A 126 -11.76 -10.32 0.22
N MET A 127 -12.82 -11.12 0.27
CA MET A 127 -13.85 -11.20 -0.76
C MET A 127 -15.26 -11.03 -0.18
N VAL A 128 -16.21 -10.83 -1.08
CA VAL A 128 -17.65 -10.67 -0.81
C VAL A 128 -18.44 -11.56 -1.76
N GLN A 129 -19.69 -11.87 -1.42
CA GLN A 129 -20.62 -12.57 -2.31
C GLN A 129 -21.87 -11.73 -2.53
N HIS A 130 -22.27 -11.57 -3.79
CA HIS A 130 -23.55 -10.95 -4.14
C HIS A 130 -24.05 -11.48 -5.49
N ARG A 131 -25.29 -11.14 -5.83
CA ARG A 131 -25.90 -11.55 -7.09
C ARG A 131 -25.23 -10.83 -8.26
N GLY A 132 -24.83 -11.58 -9.29
CA GLY A 132 -24.33 -11.06 -10.55
C GLY A 132 -25.46 -10.65 -11.49
N ARG A 133 -25.08 -10.16 -12.69
CA ARG A 133 -26.05 -9.74 -13.72
C ARG A 133 -26.80 -10.91 -14.36
N ASP A 134 -26.26 -12.11 -14.25
CA ASP A 134 -26.90 -13.36 -14.66
C ASP A 134 -27.95 -13.84 -13.65
N GLY A 135 -28.06 -13.18 -12.51
CA GLY A 135 -28.98 -13.54 -11.44
C GLY A 135 -28.42 -14.61 -10.50
N GLU A 136 -27.19 -15.10 -10.66
CA GLU A 136 -26.59 -16.10 -9.77
C GLU A 136 -25.69 -15.45 -8.71
N MET A 137 -25.38 -16.17 -7.63
CA MET A 137 -24.48 -15.68 -6.59
C MET A 137 -23.02 -15.94 -6.98
N HIS A 138 -22.21 -14.89 -7.02
CA HIS A 138 -20.78 -14.99 -7.34
C HIS A 138 -19.92 -14.33 -6.27
N LEU A 139 -18.67 -14.75 -6.21
CA LEU A 139 -17.63 -14.16 -5.38
C LEU A 139 -16.93 -13.03 -6.12
N TYR A 140 -16.65 -11.96 -5.38
CA TYR A 140 -15.92 -10.80 -5.89
C TYR A 140 -14.85 -10.36 -4.90
N SER A 141 -13.79 -9.72 -5.40
CA SER A 141 -12.84 -9.02 -4.53
C SER A 141 -13.53 -7.90 -3.75
N SER A 142 -13.19 -7.74 -2.47
CA SER A 142 -13.70 -6.63 -1.65
C SER A 142 -13.03 -5.29 -1.96
N LYS A 143 -12.00 -5.25 -2.81
CA LYS A 143 -11.16 -4.07 -3.05
C LYS A 143 -11.79 -3.10 -4.05
N PRO A 144 -11.59 -1.78 -3.91
CA PRO A 144 -12.06 -0.79 -4.87
C PRO A 144 -11.58 -1.12 -6.30
N PRO A 145 -12.47 -1.15 -7.30
CA PRO A 145 -12.14 -1.69 -8.62
C PRO A 145 -11.39 -0.74 -9.54
N LEU A 146 -11.37 0.58 -9.31
CA LEU A 146 -10.68 1.52 -10.21
C LEU A 146 -9.21 1.12 -10.43
N LEU A 147 -8.46 0.91 -9.34
CA LEU A 147 -7.07 0.49 -9.45
C LEU A 147 -6.96 -0.90 -10.11
N ILE A 148 -7.88 -1.83 -9.81
CA ILE A 148 -7.90 -3.16 -10.43
C ILE A 148 -8.05 -3.05 -11.95
N VAL A 149 -8.95 -2.20 -12.44
CA VAL A 149 -9.17 -2.00 -13.88
C VAL A 149 -7.94 -1.44 -14.57
N LEU A 150 -7.27 -0.45 -13.96
CA LEU A 150 -6.03 0.11 -14.51
C LEU A 150 -4.94 -0.97 -14.62
N LEU A 151 -4.81 -1.82 -13.59
CA LEU A 151 -3.82 -2.89 -13.55
C LEU A 151 -4.17 -4.09 -14.43
N ALA A 152 -5.45 -4.37 -14.63
CA ALA A 152 -5.91 -5.36 -15.61
C ALA A 152 -5.54 -4.91 -17.04
N GLY A 153 -5.62 -3.61 -17.34
CA GLY A 153 -5.12 -3.05 -18.60
C GLY A 153 -3.62 -3.29 -18.79
N GLU A 154 -2.81 -3.05 -17.77
CA GLU A 154 -1.37 -3.34 -17.82
C GLU A 154 -1.10 -4.84 -18.03
N TYR A 155 -1.75 -5.70 -17.24
CA TYR A 155 -1.61 -7.15 -17.36
C TYR A 155 -2.03 -7.64 -18.75
N TRP A 156 -3.12 -7.12 -19.31
CA TRP A 156 -3.55 -7.42 -20.67
C TRP A 156 -2.49 -7.05 -21.72
N VAL A 157 -1.82 -5.91 -21.59
CA VAL A 157 -0.71 -5.53 -22.47
C VAL A 157 0.45 -6.53 -22.33
N ILE A 158 0.81 -6.93 -21.11
CA ILE A 158 1.85 -7.93 -20.86
C ILE A 158 1.51 -9.26 -21.54
N GLN A 159 0.27 -9.75 -21.37
CA GLN A 159 -0.20 -10.97 -22.03
C GLN A 159 -0.07 -10.88 -23.55
N LYS A 160 -0.54 -9.78 -24.15
CA LYS A 160 -0.52 -9.63 -25.62
C LYS A 160 0.90 -9.50 -26.17
N ALA A 161 1.81 -8.88 -25.42
CA ALA A 161 3.19 -8.68 -25.86
C ALA A 161 4.08 -9.92 -25.67
N THR A 162 3.82 -10.75 -24.65
CA THR A 162 4.75 -11.82 -24.23
C THR A 162 4.14 -13.22 -24.21
N GLY A 163 2.82 -13.34 -24.21
CA GLY A 163 2.11 -14.59 -23.92
C GLY A 163 2.09 -14.99 -22.44
N TRP A 164 2.70 -14.20 -21.54
CA TRP A 164 2.76 -14.52 -20.11
C TRP A 164 1.43 -14.30 -19.40
N THR A 165 1.00 -15.28 -18.63
CA THR A 165 -0.21 -15.21 -17.80
C THR A 165 0.15 -15.14 -16.32
N LEU A 166 -0.73 -14.55 -15.51
CA LEU A 166 -0.61 -14.59 -14.05
C LEU A 166 -0.64 -16.04 -13.52
N ALA A 167 -1.32 -16.96 -14.23
CA ALA A 167 -1.41 -18.36 -13.84
C ALA A 167 -0.09 -19.12 -14.01
N ASP A 168 0.52 -19.00 -15.19
CA ASP A 168 1.67 -19.81 -15.61
C ASP A 168 3.01 -19.09 -15.41
N ASN A 169 3.03 -17.76 -15.51
CA ASN A 169 4.22 -16.90 -15.41
C ASN A 169 4.09 -15.91 -14.24
N SER A 170 3.58 -16.38 -13.11
CA SER A 170 3.24 -15.51 -11.97
C SER A 170 4.43 -14.66 -11.50
N TYR A 171 5.66 -15.19 -11.53
CA TYR A 171 6.83 -14.44 -11.05
C TYR A 171 7.19 -13.31 -11.99
N GLU A 172 7.24 -13.58 -13.28
CA GLU A 172 7.58 -12.62 -14.32
C GLU A 172 6.56 -11.48 -14.35
N VAL A 173 5.27 -11.83 -14.42
CA VAL A 173 4.17 -10.86 -14.50
C VAL A 173 4.09 -10.02 -13.23
N VAL A 174 4.08 -10.64 -12.05
CA VAL A 174 3.95 -9.91 -10.78
C VAL A 174 5.14 -9.00 -10.53
N ARG A 175 6.37 -9.46 -10.77
CA ARG A 175 7.56 -8.63 -10.58
C ARG A 175 7.57 -7.45 -11.55
N LEU A 176 7.21 -7.68 -12.82
CA LEU A 176 7.13 -6.60 -13.80
C LEU A 176 6.09 -5.55 -13.38
N MET A 177 4.88 -5.98 -13.04
CA MET A 177 3.81 -5.07 -12.62
C MET A 177 4.13 -4.35 -11.31
N LEU A 178 4.69 -5.03 -10.30
CA LEU A 178 5.07 -4.36 -9.05
C LEU A 178 6.21 -3.36 -9.27
N PHE A 179 7.12 -3.63 -10.20
CA PHE A 179 8.16 -2.67 -10.55
C PHE A 179 7.55 -1.39 -11.15
N THR A 180 6.63 -1.51 -12.09
CA THR A 180 5.98 -0.37 -12.77
C THR A 180 5.00 0.39 -11.88
N VAL A 181 4.29 -0.28 -10.97
CA VAL A 181 3.20 0.34 -10.20
C VAL A 181 3.55 0.67 -8.75
N GLN A 182 4.64 0.12 -8.23
CA GLN A 182 5.14 0.44 -6.89
C GLN A 182 6.52 1.06 -6.93
N VAL A 183 7.50 0.41 -7.56
CA VAL A 183 8.90 0.87 -7.53
C VAL A 183 9.05 2.21 -8.26
N LEU A 184 8.66 2.29 -9.54
CA LEU A 184 8.79 3.54 -10.31
C LEU A 184 8.00 4.71 -9.69
N PRO A 185 6.74 4.54 -9.24
CA PRO A 185 6.00 5.60 -8.54
C PRO A 185 6.66 6.03 -7.24
N THR A 186 7.26 5.10 -6.48
CA THR A 186 8.02 5.44 -5.27
C THR A 186 9.25 6.30 -5.62
N LEU A 187 9.95 6.01 -6.73
CA LEU A 187 11.05 6.87 -7.18
C LEU A 187 10.58 8.29 -7.55
N LEU A 188 9.39 8.42 -8.15
CA LEU A 188 8.76 9.73 -8.38
C LEU A 188 8.48 10.45 -7.05
N LEU A 189 7.96 9.76 -6.03
CA LEU A 189 7.78 10.35 -4.70
C LEU A 189 9.11 10.83 -4.12
N LEU A 190 10.19 10.05 -4.23
CA LEU A 190 11.51 10.47 -3.73
C LEU A 190 12.03 11.71 -4.47
N ALA A 191 11.85 11.79 -5.79
CA ALA A 191 12.20 12.97 -6.57
C ALA A 191 11.40 14.22 -6.15
N ILE A 192 10.10 14.05 -5.87
CA ILE A 192 9.24 15.13 -5.35
C ILE A 192 9.71 15.56 -3.97
N VAL A 193 10.00 14.63 -3.06
CA VAL A 193 10.51 14.97 -1.72
C VAL A 193 11.86 15.69 -1.81
N ALA A 194 12.74 15.29 -2.72
CA ALA A 194 14.00 16.02 -2.97
C ALA A 194 13.75 17.44 -3.48
N SER A 195 12.78 17.64 -4.37
CA SER A 195 12.34 18.97 -4.83
C SER A 195 11.81 19.83 -3.67
N LEU A 196 10.96 19.26 -2.80
CA LEU A 196 10.40 19.95 -1.64
C LEU A 196 11.47 20.25 -0.58
N ALA A 197 12.44 19.35 -0.38
CA ALA A 197 13.59 19.57 0.48
C ALA A 197 14.46 20.74 -0.03
N GLU A 198 14.78 20.78 -1.32
CA GLU A 198 15.51 21.92 -1.92
C GLU A 198 14.75 23.24 -1.77
N ARG A 199 13.43 23.19 -1.87
CA ARG A 199 12.57 24.37 -1.76
C ARG A 199 12.51 24.94 -0.35
N PHE A 200 12.26 24.08 0.64
CA PHE A 200 11.93 24.52 1.99
C PHE A 200 13.08 24.39 2.99
N GLY A 201 14.06 23.52 2.70
CA GLY A 201 15.21 23.32 3.57
C GLY A 201 16.16 24.50 3.51
N THR A 202 16.82 24.77 4.62
CA THR A 202 17.76 25.87 4.83
C THR A 202 19.17 25.38 5.11
N THR A 203 19.34 24.09 5.41
CA THR A 203 20.64 23.45 5.62
C THR A 203 20.84 22.27 4.67
N ASP A 204 22.07 22.08 4.18
CA ASP A 204 22.38 20.93 3.31
C ASP A 204 22.13 19.60 4.01
N TRP A 205 22.53 19.52 5.28
CA TRP A 205 22.32 18.33 6.10
C TRP A 205 20.84 18.01 6.27
N GLY A 206 19.99 19.02 6.53
CA GLY A 206 18.56 18.82 6.71
C GLY A 206 17.87 18.35 5.44
N ARG A 207 18.23 18.92 4.28
CA ARG A 207 17.69 18.48 2.99
C ARG A 207 18.05 17.03 2.68
N ILE A 208 19.32 16.65 2.85
CA ILE A 208 19.81 15.29 2.66
C ILE A 208 19.13 14.32 3.63
N PHE A 209 18.98 14.72 4.90
CA PHE A 209 18.32 13.91 5.91
C PHE A 209 16.87 13.59 5.52
N VAL A 210 16.09 14.56 5.04
CA VAL A 210 14.69 14.33 4.65
C VAL A 210 14.58 13.39 3.44
N VAL A 211 15.48 13.51 2.47
CA VAL A 211 15.54 12.59 1.33
C VAL A 211 15.93 11.17 1.79
N ALA A 212 16.91 11.04 2.70
CA ALA A 212 17.29 9.76 3.28
C ALA A 212 16.14 9.15 4.11
N ALA A 213 15.40 9.97 4.86
CA ALA A 213 14.23 9.56 5.62
C ALA A 213 13.12 9.05 4.70
N ALA A 214 12.86 9.72 3.58
CA ALA A 214 11.91 9.24 2.57
C ALA A 214 12.35 7.90 1.96
N ALA A 215 13.64 7.78 1.62
CA ALA A 215 14.23 6.63 0.95
C ALA A 215 14.30 5.37 1.83
N PHE A 216 14.46 5.52 3.15
CA PHE A 216 14.74 4.37 4.04
C PHE A 216 13.94 4.36 5.35
N GLY A 217 13.51 5.53 5.82
CA GLY A 217 12.91 5.69 7.15
C GLY A 217 11.38 5.64 7.18
N THR A 218 10.71 5.44 6.05
CA THR A 218 9.24 5.34 6.02
C THR A 218 8.77 3.90 5.83
N MET A 219 7.58 3.59 6.36
CA MET A 219 6.91 2.31 6.15
C MET A 219 6.30 2.16 4.74
N LEU A 220 6.65 3.02 3.76
CA LEU A 220 6.23 2.87 2.36
C LEU A 220 7.10 1.86 1.60
N THR A 221 8.43 1.92 1.79
CA THR A 221 9.36 1.06 1.06
C THR A 221 9.17 -0.44 1.30
N PRO A 222 8.70 -0.91 2.48
CA PRO A 222 8.40 -2.33 2.66
C PRO A 222 7.24 -2.81 1.80
N PHE A 223 6.33 -1.91 1.46
CA PHE A 223 5.13 -2.18 0.67
C PHE A 223 5.41 -2.11 -0.83
N ALA A 224 6.61 -1.68 -1.25
CA ALA A 224 6.98 -1.64 -2.66
C ALA A 224 6.99 -3.03 -3.34
N VAL A 225 7.03 -4.10 -2.55
CA VAL A 225 7.14 -5.48 -3.04
C VAL A 225 5.82 -6.27 -3.01
N VAL A 226 4.70 -5.59 -2.74
CA VAL A 226 3.35 -6.20 -2.71
C VAL A 226 2.34 -5.29 -3.40
N LEU A 227 1.24 -5.85 -3.91
CA LEU A 227 0.20 -5.04 -4.53
C LEU A 227 -0.68 -4.40 -3.44
N ASN A 228 -0.60 -3.08 -3.35
CA ASN A 228 -1.32 -2.29 -2.35
C ASN A 228 -1.64 -0.89 -2.89
N ASN A 229 -2.71 -0.29 -2.38
CA ASN A 229 -3.15 1.06 -2.72
C ASN A 229 -2.45 2.15 -1.88
N HIS A 230 -1.81 1.81 -0.77
CA HIS A 230 -1.21 2.77 0.16
C HIS A 230 -0.03 3.52 -0.47
N THR A 231 0.86 2.80 -1.17
CA THR A 231 1.98 3.40 -1.90
C THR A 231 1.48 4.31 -3.03
N ILE A 232 0.50 3.85 -3.80
CA ILE A 232 -0.08 4.63 -4.91
C ILE A 232 -0.77 5.91 -4.40
N ALA A 233 -1.49 5.81 -3.28
CA ALA A 233 -2.08 6.96 -2.61
C ALA A 233 -1.01 7.93 -2.10
N ALA A 234 0.08 7.44 -1.50
CA ALA A 234 1.19 8.30 -1.06
C ALA A 234 1.84 9.03 -2.23
N VAL A 235 2.09 8.36 -3.36
CA VAL A 235 2.67 9.00 -4.56
C VAL A 235 1.71 10.06 -5.11
N SER A 236 0.42 9.74 -5.18
CA SER A 236 -0.61 10.68 -5.62
C SER A 236 -0.72 11.90 -4.69
N ALA A 237 -0.61 11.70 -3.38
CA ALA A 237 -0.58 12.78 -2.40
C ALA A 237 0.68 13.65 -2.57
N ALA A 238 1.84 13.06 -2.87
CA ALA A 238 3.06 13.80 -3.16
C ALA A 238 2.93 14.66 -4.42
N VAL A 239 2.35 14.11 -5.50
CA VAL A 239 2.09 14.85 -6.75
C VAL A 239 1.12 16.01 -6.52
N ALA A 240 0.03 15.76 -5.79
CA ALA A 240 -0.93 16.79 -5.42
C ALA A 240 -0.30 17.88 -4.54
N LEU A 241 0.57 17.49 -3.59
CA LEU A 241 1.30 18.42 -2.72
C LEU A 241 2.27 19.29 -3.52
N GLU A 242 3.06 18.72 -4.44
CA GLU A 242 3.96 19.49 -5.31
C GLU A 242 3.16 20.48 -6.16
N ALA A 243 2.07 20.03 -6.80
CA ALA A 243 1.21 20.91 -7.58
C ALA A 243 0.59 22.03 -6.73
N PHE A 244 0.11 21.70 -5.54
CA PHE A 244 -0.39 22.68 -4.57
C PHE A 244 0.69 23.69 -4.19
N VAL A 245 1.92 23.24 -3.91
CA VAL A 245 3.04 24.11 -3.55
C VAL A 245 3.39 25.07 -4.68
N ARG A 246 3.42 24.61 -5.94
CA ARG A 246 3.63 25.49 -7.11
C ARG A 246 2.56 26.58 -7.19
N ILE A 247 1.28 26.22 -7.00
CA ILE A 247 0.18 27.20 -7.07
C ILE A 247 0.22 28.16 -5.88
N TRP A 248 0.36 27.61 -4.67
CA TRP A 248 0.19 28.35 -3.43
C TRP A 248 1.36 29.27 -3.14
N PHE A 249 2.59 28.76 -3.30
CA PHE A 249 3.82 29.47 -2.95
C PHE A 249 4.50 30.15 -4.14
N ASP A 250 4.50 29.57 -5.35
CA ASP A 250 5.08 30.24 -6.54
C ASP A 250 4.09 31.16 -7.26
N GLY A 251 2.83 31.19 -6.84
CA GLY A 251 1.78 31.98 -7.51
C GLY A 251 1.46 31.49 -8.91
N GLU A 252 1.76 30.22 -9.19
CA GLU A 252 1.62 29.64 -10.52
C GLU A 252 0.15 29.52 -10.95
N ARG A 253 -0.15 29.89 -12.21
CA ARG A 253 -1.52 29.95 -12.74
C ARG A 253 -1.77 29.09 -13.97
N ARG A 254 -0.75 28.41 -14.48
CA ARG A 254 -0.91 27.50 -15.63
C ARG A 254 -1.87 26.35 -15.31
N TRP A 255 -2.77 26.08 -16.25
CA TRP A 255 -3.79 25.02 -16.18
C TRP A 255 -3.27 23.68 -15.70
N ARG A 256 -2.09 23.27 -16.19
CA ARG A 256 -1.48 21.97 -15.89
C ARG A 256 -1.32 21.69 -14.40
N TRP A 257 -1.06 22.70 -13.58
CA TRP A 257 -0.85 22.49 -12.14
C TRP A 257 -2.16 22.29 -11.39
N PHE A 258 -3.21 23.00 -11.79
CA PHE A 258 -4.55 22.78 -11.25
C PHE A 258 -5.09 21.41 -11.69
N ALA A 259 -4.89 21.05 -12.96
CA ALA A 259 -5.24 19.73 -13.48
C ALA A 259 -4.51 18.60 -12.74
N LEU A 260 -3.21 18.74 -12.52
CA LEU A 260 -2.41 17.76 -11.78
C LEU A 260 -2.86 17.66 -10.32
N ALA A 261 -3.15 18.78 -9.65
CA ALA A 261 -3.68 18.78 -8.30
C ALA A 261 -5.05 18.09 -8.22
N GLY A 262 -5.96 18.34 -9.17
CA GLY A 262 -7.29 17.72 -9.22
C GLY A 262 -7.23 16.23 -9.45
N LEU A 263 -6.48 15.81 -10.47
CA LEU A 263 -6.26 14.40 -10.80
C LEU A 263 -5.67 13.66 -9.58
N ALA A 264 -4.56 14.15 -9.04
CA ALA A 264 -3.81 13.44 -8.03
C ALA A 264 -4.50 13.46 -6.65
N ALA A 265 -5.16 14.56 -6.25
CA ALA A 265 -5.91 14.60 -5.00
C ALA A 265 -7.14 13.69 -5.05
N ALA A 266 -7.89 13.68 -6.17
CA ALA A 266 -9.02 12.78 -6.34
C ALA A 266 -8.56 11.31 -6.41
N PHE A 267 -7.45 11.02 -7.08
CA PHE A 267 -6.90 9.67 -7.15
C PHE A 267 -6.35 9.18 -5.80
N THR A 268 -5.83 10.08 -4.97
CA THR A 268 -5.50 9.78 -3.57
C THR A 268 -6.76 9.33 -2.82
N ALA A 269 -7.87 10.07 -2.93
CA ALA A 269 -9.14 9.74 -2.27
C ALA A 269 -9.77 8.43 -2.79
N ALA A 270 -9.64 8.14 -4.09
CA ALA A 270 -10.12 6.89 -4.69
C ALA A 270 -9.35 5.66 -4.17
N ASN A 271 -8.07 5.83 -3.84
CA ASN A 271 -7.23 4.77 -3.28
C ASN A 271 -7.30 4.71 -1.75
N GLU A 272 -7.59 5.81 -1.07
CA GLU A 272 -7.66 5.91 0.39
C GLU A 272 -8.87 6.75 0.82
N LEU A 273 -9.90 6.10 1.36
CA LEU A 273 -11.16 6.77 1.71
C LEU A 273 -10.97 8.02 2.61
N PRO A 274 -10.15 8.00 3.68
CA PRO A 274 -9.94 9.21 4.49
C PRO A 274 -9.25 10.36 3.74
N ALA A 275 -8.55 10.08 2.64
CA ALA A 275 -7.95 11.12 1.80
C ALA A 275 -9.01 11.93 1.02
N LEU A 276 -10.30 11.59 1.12
CA LEU A 276 -11.38 12.52 0.76
C LEU A 276 -11.27 13.85 1.53
N SER A 277 -10.78 13.83 2.78
CA SER A 277 -10.49 15.05 3.55
C SER A 277 -9.38 15.89 2.91
N PHE A 278 -8.34 15.25 2.37
CA PHE A 278 -7.27 15.91 1.63
C PHE A 278 -7.78 16.51 0.32
N PHE A 279 -8.55 15.74 -0.45
CA PHE A 279 -9.21 16.24 -1.66
C PHE A 279 -10.07 17.48 -1.37
N ALA A 280 -10.95 17.40 -0.36
CA ALA A 280 -11.84 18.50 0.00
C ALA A 280 -11.06 19.75 0.44
N LEU A 281 -10.01 19.58 1.25
CA LEU A 281 -9.18 20.70 1.71
C LEU A 281 -8.43 21.37 0.55
N VAL A 282 -7.82 20.59 -0.35
CA VAL A 282 -7.13 21.13 -1.53
C VAL A 282 -8.11 21.81 -2.47
N ALA A 283 -9.28 21.21 -2.73
CA ALA A 283 -10.31 21.79 -3.57
C ALA A 283 -10.79 23.14 -3.02
N ALA A 284 -11.12 23.21 -1.72
CA ALA A 284 -11.56 24.44 -1.07
C ALA A 284 -10.48 25.52 -1.10
N ALA A 285 -9.23 25.16 -0.79
CA ALA A 285 -8.10 26.08 -0.83
C ALA A 285 -7.88 26.64 -2.25
N LEU A 286 -7.87 25.77 -3.27
CA LEU A 286 -7.64 26.21 -4.65
C LEU A 286 -8.82 27.00 -5.22
N LEU A 287 -10.07 26.66 -4.87
CA LEU A 287 -11.24 27.47 -5.20
C LEU A 287 -11.11 28.89 -4.64
N TRP A 288 -10.70 29.01 -3.37
CA TRP A 288 -10.43 30.30 -2.74
C TRP A 288 -9.31 31.07 -3.45
N ARG A 289 -8.21 30.38 -3.78
CA ARG A 289 -7.02 31.01 -4.37
C ARG A 289 -7.23 31.46 -5.81
N ASN A 290 -7.88 30.63 -6.62
CA ASN A 290 -8.15 30.88 -8.02
C ASN A 290 -9.31 29.98 -8.51
N TRP A 291 -10.54 30.43 -8.28
CA TRP A 291 -11.74 29.68 -8.67
C TRP A 291 -11.77 29.35 -10.16
N ARG A 292 -11.34 30.28 -11.03
CA ARG A 292 -11.38 30.07 -12.49
C ARG A 292 -10.54 28.87 -12.91
N MET A 293 -9.26 28.86 -12.52
CA MET A 293 -8.35 27.77 -12.86
C MET A 293 -8.70 26.47 -12.13
N THR A 294 -9.29 26.56 -10.95
CA THR A 294 -9.81 25.39 -10.25
C THR A 294 -11.00 24.79 -10.99
N THR A 295 -11.92 25.61 -11.51
CA THR A 295 -13.07 25.13 -12.30
C THR A 295 -12.66 24.54 -13.64
N VAL A 296 -11.71 25.15 -14.38
CA VAL A 296 -11.34 24.65 -15.72
C VAL A 296 -10.20 23.64 -15.72
N GLY A 297 -9.39 23.60 -14.66
CA GLY A 297 -8.22 22.72 -14.53
C GLY A 297 -8.43 21.60 -13.53
N PHE A 298 -8.67 21.94 -12.26
CA PHE A 298 -8.79 20.95 -11.19
C PHE A 298 -10.05 20.09 -11.33
N ALA A 299 -11.22 20.73 -11.50
CA ALA A 299 -12.51 20.06 -11.45
C ALA A 299 -12.71 18.99 -12.55
N PRO A 300 -12.34 19.21 -13.83
CA PRO A 300 -12.55 18.20 -14.86
C PRO A 300 -11.76 16.92 -14.60
N LEU A 301 -10.49 17.04 -14.18
CA LEU A 301 -9.64 15.89 -13.92
C LEU A 301 -10.02 15.16 -12.61
N ALA A 302 -10.44 15.92 -11.59
CA ALA A 302 -11.03 15.34 -10.39
C ALA A 302 -12.32 14.57 -10.71
N LEU A 303 -13.18 15.14 -11.56
CA LEU A 303 -14.43 14.52 -12.01
C LEU A 303 -14.16 13.25 -12.81
N THR A 304 -13.12 13.20 -13.66
CA THR A 304 -12.72 11.99 -14.36
C THR A 304 -12.44 10.84 -13.38
N VAL A 305 -11.67 11.10 -12.31
CA VAL A 305 -11.38 10.06 -11.30
C VAL A 305 -12.63 9.66 -10.54
N LEU A 306 -13.47 10.62 -10.18
CA LEU A 306 -14.73 10.35 -9.47
C LEU A 306 -15.65 9.45 -10.31
N VAL A 307 -15.89 9.83 -11.56
CA VAL A 307 -16.70 9.07 -12.52
C VAL A 307 -16.09 7.69 -12.73
N ALA A 308 -14.78 7.58 -12.94
CA ALA A 308 -14.12 6.30 -13.11
C ALA A 308 -14.25 5.40 -11.86
N SER A 309 -14.15 5.97 -10.65
CA SER A 309 -14.29 5.23 -9.39
C SER A 309 -15.70 4.64 -9.26
N PHE A 310 -16.74 5.44 -9.50
CA PHE A 310 -18.12 4.97 -9.43
C PHE A 310 -18.50 4.05 -10.59
N ALA A 311 -18.08 4.36 -11.82
CA ALA A 311 -18.38 3.54 -12.99
C ALA A 311 -17.74 2.16 -12.91
N THR A 312 -16.48 2.07 -12.45
CA THR A 312 -15.83 0.77 -12.24
C THR A 312 -16.46 0.00 -11.08
N ASN A 313 -16.93 0.68 -10.03
CA ASN A 313 -17.67 0.04 -8.93
C ASN A 313 -19.00 -0.53 -9.40
N TYR A 314 -19.76 0.25 -10.17
CA TYR A 314 -21.02 -0.20 -10.76
C TYR A 314 -20.79 -1.34 -11.76
N TRP A 315 -19.74 -1.25 -12.58
CA TRP A 315 -19.40 -2.30 -13.53
C TRP A 315 -19.09 -3.63 -12.82
N ALA A 316 -18.30 -3.58 -11.74
CA ALA A 316 -17.92 -4.77 -10.98
C ALA A 316 -19.04 -5.36 -10.14
N HIS A 317 -19.85 -4.51 -9.48
CA HIS A 317 -20.74 -4.94 -8.40
C HIS A 317 -22.22 -4.66 -8.61
N ASP A 318 -22.60 -4.04 -9.74
CA ASP A 318 -23.96 -3.53 -9.98
C ASP A 318 -24.50 -2.64 -8.84
N SER A 319 -23.59 -1.93 -8.18
CA SER A 319 -23.86 -1.07 -7.04
C SER A 319 -23.02 0.21 -7.13
N TRP A 320 -23.59 1.33 -6.71
CA TRP A 320 -22.84 2.59 -6.54
C TRP A 320 -22.09 2.65 -5.20
N ARG A 321 -22.45 1.80 -4.24
CA ARG A 321 -21.78 1.68 -2.95
C ARG A 321 -20.61 0.69 -3.08
N PRO A 322 -19.44 1.00 -2.50
CA PRO A 322 -18.33 0.06 -2.52
C PRO A 322 -18.64 -1.18 -1.65
N PRO A 323 -18.02 -2.35 -1.92
CA PRO A 323 -18.27 -3.58 -1.17
C PRO A 323 -18.19 -3.43 0.35
N TYR A 324 -17.25 -2.64 0.87
CA TYR A 324 -17.12 -2.38 2.32
C TYR A 324 -18.34 -1.70 2.96
N ALA A 325 -19.20 -1.06 2.17
CA ALA A 325 -20.43 -0.43 2.66
C ALA A 325 -21.60 -1.43 2.79
N HIS A 326 -21.52 -2.63 2.21
CA HIS A 326 -22.55 -3.67 2.25
C HIS A 326 -22.34 -4.59 3.46
N ARG A 327 -22.55 -4.04 4.66
CA ARG A 327 -22.39 -4.71 5.97
C ARG A 327 -23.61 -4.49 6.87
N SER A 328 -24.81 -4.51 6.29
CA SER A 328 -26.02 -4.27 7.07
C SER A 328 -26.20 -5.32 8.16
N ALA A 329 -26.50 -4.87 9.38
CA ALA A 329 -26.80 -5.73 10.52
C ALA A 329 -28.26 -6.24 10.49
N THR A 330 -29.14 -5.56 9.76
CA THR A 330 -30.59 -5.81 9.78
C THR A 330 -31.14 -6.32 8.44
N ASP A 331 -30.40 -6.12 7.35
CA ASP A 331 -30.77 -6.58 6.02
C ASP A 331 -29.71 -7.56 5.52
N SER A 332 -30.06 -8.85 5.47
CA SER A 332 -29.15 -9.89 4.99
C SER A 332 -28.82 -9.76 3.50
N ALA A 333 -29.71 -9.14 2.69
CA ALA A 333 -29.43 -8.91 1.27
C ALA A 333 -28.38 -7.80 1.05
N ASP A 334 -28.23 -6.88 2.01
CA ASP A 334 -27.21 -5.81 2.02
C ASP A 334 -26.00 -6.14 2.91
N ASN A 335 -25.76 -7.44 3.17
CA ASN A 335 -24.59 -7.92 3.90
C ASN A 335 -23.80 -8.94 3.08
N TRP A 336 -22.93 -8.43 2.20
CA TRP A 336 -22.17 -9.26 1.26
C TRP A 336 -21.02 -10.04 1.89
N TYR A 337 -20.80 -9.89 3.20
CA TYR A 337 -19.79 -10.63 3.96
C TYR A 337 -20.37 -11.87 4.64
N HIS A 338 -21.69 -12.04 4.61
CA HIS A 338 -22.38 -13.19 5.19
C HIS A 338 -22.75 -14.18 4.08
N TYR A 339 -21.89 -15.18 3.88
CA TYR A 339 -22.09 -16.20 2.86
C TYR A 339 -21.33 -17.49 3.15
N SER A 340 -21.73 -18.57 2.47
CA SER A 340 -20.96 -19.79 2.28
C SER A 340 -20.67 -20.01 0.79
N TYR A 341 -19.62 -20.77 0.50
CA TYR A 341 -19.22 -21.09 -0.86
C TYR A 341 -18.51 -22.44 -0.93
N THR A 342 -18.55 -23.09 -2.09
CA THR A 342 -17.89 -24.39 -2.30
C THR A 342 -16.59 -24.19 -3.06
N LEU A 343 -15.49 -24.70 -2.53
CA LEU A 343 -14.18 -24.66 -3.19
C LEU A 343 -13.49 -26.02 -3.10
N GLY A 344 -13.30 -26.67 -4.25
CA GLY A 344 -12.72 -28.01 -4.34
C GLY A 344 -13.60 -29.08 -3.68
N GLY A 345 -14.92 -29.00 -3.88
CA GLY A 345 -15.89 -29.95 -3.31
C GLY A 345 -16.12 -29.84 -1.80
N LYS A 346 -15.55 -28.81 -1.15
CA LYS A 346 -15.72 -28.53 0.29
C LYS A 346 -16.46 -27.22 0.47
N GLU A 347 -17.53 -27.26 1.25
CA GLU A 347 -18.22 -26.06 1.71
C GLU A 347 -17.34 -25.29 2.69
N ARG A 348 -17.33 -23.96 2.56
CA ARG A 348 -16.57 -23.02 3.39
C ARG A 348 -17.47 -21.85 3.76
N GLN A 349 -17.31 -21.37 4.98
CA GLN A 349 -17.96 -20.15 5.45
C GLN A 349 -17.06 -18.94 5.22
N SER A 350 -17.65 -17.77 5.03
CA SER A 350 -16.92 -16.50 5.00
C SER A 350 -16.11 -16.31 6.28
N TYR A 351 -14.83 -15.95 6.15
CA TYR A 351 -13.95 -15.64 7.29
C TYR A 351 -14.51 -14.51 8.17
N TRP A 352 -15.24 -13.57 7.57
CA TRP A 352 -15.76 -12.39 8.26
C TRP A 352 -16.97 -12.68 9.15
N LEU A 353 -17.47 -13.92 9.16
CA LEU A 353 -18.49 -14.37 10.12
C LEU A 353 -17.90 -14.66 11.50
N ASP A 354 -16.64 -15.11 11.54
CA ASP A 354 -15.90 -15.38 12.78
C ASP A 354 -14.43 -14.94 12.59
N PRO A 355 -14.16 -13.62 12.59
CA PRO A 355 -12.81 -13.10 12.41
C PRO A 355 -11.89 -13.54 13.56
N GLN A 356 -10.61 -13.74 13.26
CA GLN A 356 -9.64 -14.25 14.23
C GLN A 356 -8.52 -13.23 14.51
N GLY A 357 -7.95 -13.28 15.71
CA GLY A 357 -6.84 -12.43 16.11
C GLY A 357 -7.18 -10.94 16.00
N LEU A 358 -6.26 -10.16 15.42
CA LEU A 358 -6.43 -8.70 15.28
C LEU A 358 -7.72 -8.30 14.53
N ASP A 359 -8.24 -9.15 13.63
CA ASP A 359 -9.44 -8.83 12.85
C ASP A 359 -10.73 -8.84 13.70
N ARG A 360 -10.69 -9.36 14.94
CA ARG A 360 -11.77 -9.17 15.92
C ARG A 360 -11.90 -7.71 16.36
N GLY A 361 -10.81 -6.97 16.24
CA GLY A 361 -10.69 -5.59 16.64
C GLY A 361 -10.50 -5.42 18.14
N GLU A 362 -9.61 -4.52 18.50
CA GLU A 362 -9.27 -4.16 19.89
C GLU A 362 -10.53 -3.70 20.64
N PRO A 363 -10.96 -4.36 21.74
CA PRO A 363 -12.14 -3.96 22.52
C PRO A 363 -12.03 -2.55 23.13
N SER A 364 -10.83 -2.12 23.53
CA SER A 364 -10.60 -0.85 24.23
C SER A 364 -10.18 0.27 23.27
N LYS A 365 -10.96 1.36 23.20
CA LYS A 365 -10.58 2.51 22.33
C LYS A 365 -9.28 3.16 22.80
N VAL A 366 -8.99 3.11 24.10
CA VAL A 366 -7.79 3.68 24.70
C VAL A 366 -6.56 2.84 24.31
N ASP A 367 -6.63 1.52 24.47
CA ASP A 367 -5.51 0.63 24.08
C ASP A 367 -5.27 0.71 22.58
N TYR A 368 -6.36 0.77 21.79
CA TYR A 368 -6.28 1.00 20.35
C TYR A 368 -5.54 2.31 20.02
N ALA A 369 -5.87 3.41 20.70
CA ALA A 369 -5.22 4.70 20.50
C ALA A 369 -3.74 4.66 20.90
N ILE A 370 -3.41 4.08 22.06
CA ILE A 370 -2.03 3.93 22.56
C ILE A 370 -1.21 3.14 21.55
N HIS A 371 -1.70 1.98 21.11
CA HIS A 371 -1.00 1.12 20.18
C HIS A 371 -0.97 1.65 18.74
N CYS A 372 -1.89 2.53 18.35
CA CYS A 372 -1.81 3.31 17.12
C CYS A 372 -0.78 4.45 17.19
N LEU A 373 -0.54 5.07 18.35
CA LEU A 373 0.36 6.23 18.44
C LEU A 373 1.79 5.87 18.86
N VAL A 374 1.95 5.17 19.97
CA VAL A 374 3.25 4.92 20.62
C VAL A 374 3.51 3.46 21.00
N GLY A 375 2.54 2.57 20.77
CA GLY A 375 2.69 1.14 21.06
C GLY A 375 3.12 0.31 19.84
N HIS A 376 2.63 -0.92 19.72
CA HIS A 376 3.22 -1.89 18.78
C HIS A 376 3.02 -1.57 17.30
N HIS A 377 1.91 -0.92 16.92
CA HIS A 377 1.64 -0.42 15.56
C HIS A 377 1.84 1.10 15.46
N GLY A 378 2.55 1.68 16.43
CA GLY A 378 2.51 3.12 16.68
C GLY A 378 3.17 3.96 15.59
N LEU A 379 2.55 5.08 15.21
CA LEU A 379 3.17 6.07 14.31
C LEU A 379 4.56 6.48 14.80
N PHE A 380 4.70 6.81 16.09
CA PHE A 380 5.93 7.36 16.65
C PHE A 380 6.90 6.31 17.15
N SER A 381 6.43 5.12 17.50
CA SER A 381 7.29 4.02 17.96
C SER A 381 7.92 3.27 16.80
N LEU A 382 7.16 3.00 15.73
CA LEU A 382 7.70 2.38 14.52
C LEU A 382 8.44 3.40 13.65
N THR A 383 7.95 4.62 13.56
CA THR A 383 8.56 5.67 12.72
C THR A 383 8.88 6.93 13.52
N PRO A 384 9.85 6.88 14.47
CA PRO A 384 10.17 7.99 15.36
C PRO A 384 10.58 9.30 14.69
N ILE A 385 11.02 9.30 13.43
CA ILE A 385 11.21 10.54 12.66
C ILE A 385 9.94 11.40 12.57
N TRP A 386 8.73 10.84 12.73
CA TRP A 386 7.49 11.61 12.75
C TRP A 386 7.37 12.56 13.96
N LEU A 387 8.16 12.35 15.02
CA LEU A 387 8.31 13.35 16.09
C LEU A 387 8.90 14.67 15.54
N LEU A 388 9.81 14.57 14.57
CA LEU A 388 10.37 15.74 13.88
C LEU A 388 9.33 16.41 12.98
N SER A 389 8.41 15.64 12.39
CA SER A 389 7.27 16.20 11.65
C SER A 389 6.35 17.00 12.57
N ALA A 390 5.97 16.45 13.73
CA ALA A 390 5.15 17.16 14.71
C ALA A 390 5.82 18.46 15.20
N TRP A 391 7.12 18.39 15.51
CA TRP A 391 7.88 19.58 15.90
C TRP A 391 8.03 20.58 14.75
N GLY A 392 8.22 20.10 13.52
CA GLY A 392 8.35 20.95 12.35
C GLY A 392 7.06 21.69 11.99
N LEU A 393 5.89 21.03 12.14
CA LEU A 393 4.58 21.67 12.08
C LEU A 393 4.46 22.81 13.09
N TRP A 394 4.93 22.60 14.33
CA TRP A 394 4.94 23.64 15.35
C TRP A 394 5.87 24.81 14.98
N ILE A 395 7.09 24.54 14.48
CA ILE A 395 8.02 25.60 14.07
C ILE A 395 7.40 26.44 12.94
N TRP A 396 6.87 25.83 11.90
CA TRP A 396 6.20 26.58 10.83
C TRP A 396 4.95 27.30 11.30
N GLY A 397 4.15 26.69 12.18
CA GLY A 397 2.96 27.33 12.75
C GLY A 397 3.26 28.61 13.52
N VAL A 398 4.37 28.67 14.27
CA VAL A 398 4.75 29.84 15.07
C VAL A 398 5.61 30.82 14.28
N ARG A 399 6.60 30.32 13.54
CA ARG A 399 7.69 31.14 12.96
C ARG A 399 7.70 31.18 11.44
N GLY A 400 6.88 30.39 10.76
CA GLY A 400 6.83 30.35 9.30
C GLY A 400 6.19 31.59 8.69
N THR A 401 6.38 31.76 7.38
CA THR A 401 5.60 32.72 6.58
C THR A 401 4.10 32.39 6.62
N PRO A 402 3.19 33.30 6.23
CA PRO A 402 1.76 33.01 6.17
C PRO A 402 1.44 31.72 5.40
N GLU A 403 2.09 31.48 4.26
CA GLU A 403 1.90 30.28 3.43
C GLU A 403 2.43 29.02 4.11
N GLN A 404 3.58 29.10 4.79
CA GLN A 404 4.13 27.98 5.57
C GLN A 404 3.21 27.62 6.75
N ARG A 405 2.66 28.62 7.43
CA ARG A 405 1.68 28.44 8.52
C ARG A 405 0.41 27.76 8.01
N GLN A 406 -0.10 28.20 6.85
CA GLN A 406 -1.27 27.59 6.21
C GLN A 406 -1.01 26.14 5.79
N LEU A 407 0.15 25.85 5.19
CA LEU A 407 0.55 24.49 4.85
C LEU A 407 0.66 23.61 6.10
N ALA A 408 1.33 24.09 7.16
CA ALA A 408 1.45 23.38 8.42
C ALA A 408 0.07 23.13 9.07
N ALA A 409 -0.81 24.14 9.09
CA ALA A 409 -2.17 24.00 9.61
C ALA A 409 -2.98 22.97 8.81
N GLY A 410 -2.86 22.96 7.48
CA GLY A 410 -3.51 21.97 6.62
C GLY A 410 -3.03 20.55 6.90
N ILE A 411 -1.71 20.33 6.99
CA ILE A 411 -1.14 19.01 7.30
C ILE A 411 -1.55 18.54 8.70
N ALA A 412 -1.52 19.45 9.70
CA ALA A 412 -1.97 19.16 11.05
C ALA A 412 -3.46 18.78 11.09
N LEU A 413 -4.31 19.55 10.42
CA LEU A 413 -5.75 19.29 10.32
C LEU A 413 -6.01 17.91 9.70
N LEU A 414 -5.38 17.60 8.57
CA LEU A 414 -5.55 16.30 7.91
C LEU A 414 -5.11 15.13 8.81
N THR A 415 -3.99 15.30 9.51
CA THR A 415 -3.48 14.30 10.46
C THR A 415 -4.50 14.07 11.57
N VAL A 416 -5.03 15.14 12.18
CA VAL A 416 -6.04 15.05 13.24
C VAL A 416 -7.33 14.43 12.74
N VAL A 417 -7.83 14.83 11.56
CA VAL A 417 -9.05 14.27 10.95
C VAL A 417 -8.91 12.76 10.72
N CYS A 418 -7.76 12.31 10.18
CA CYS A 418 -7.54 10.89 9.93
C CYS A 418 -7.41 10.09 11.24
N LEU A 419 -6.70 10.62 12.24
CA LEU A 419 -6.58 9.98 13.55
C LEU A 419 -7.95 9.91 14.25
N ALA A 420 -8.73 11.00 14.23
CA ALA A 420 -10.08 11.03 14.79
C ALA A 420 -11.00 10.03 14.09
N PHE A 421 -10.91 9.94 12.76
CA PHE A 421 -11.66 8.94 11.99
C PHE A 421 -11.32 7.52 12.45
N TYR A 422 -10.05 7.13 12.42
CA TYR A 422 -9.64 5.74 12.71
C TYR A 422 -9.74 5.36 14.19
N ILE A 423 -9.39 6.25 15.11
CA ILE A 423 -9.36 5.95 16.55
C ILE A 423 -10.71 6.24 17.20
N GLY A 424 -11.36 7.34 16.83
CA GLY A 424 -12.57 7.83 17.50
C GLY A 424 -13.87 7.31 16.92
N LEU A 425 -14.00 7.34 15.58
CA LEU A 425 -15.28 7.16 14.89
C LEU A 425 -15.54 5.73 14.40
N ARG A 426 -14.50 4.92 14.17
CA ARG A 426 -14.69 3.55 13.68
C ARG A 426 -15.26 2.59 14.74
N PRO A 427 -16.13 1.64 14.34
CA PRO A 427 -16.63 0.58 15.22
C PRO A 427 -15.54 -0.42 15.59
N GLN A 428 -15.86 -1.35 16.51
CA GLN A 428 -14.88 -2.30 17.03
C GLN A 428 -14.18 -3.11 15.97
N ILE A 429 -14.94 -3.67 15.03
CA ILE A 429 -14.43 -4.55 13.98
C ILE A 429 -13.31 -3.91 13.13
N ASP A 430 -13.26 -2.58 13.07
CA ASP A 430 -12.24 -1.84 12.33
C ASP A 430 -11.04 -1.43 13.20
N ARG A 431 -11.04 -1.75 14.50
CA ARG A 431 -9.91 -1.48 15.41
C ARG A 431 -8.85 -2.57 15.32
N ASN A 432 -8.44 -2.93 14.10
CA ASN A 432 -7.51 -4.03 13.82
C ASN A 432 -6.09 -3.57 13.48
N TYR A 433 -5.77 -2.29 13.71
CA TYR A 433 -4.45 -1.68 13.47
C TYR A 433 -3.97 -1.72 12.01
N GLY A 434 -4.89 -1.89 11.06
CA GLY A 434 -4.56 -2.14 9.65
C GLY A 434 -4.59 -3.61 9.25
N GLY A 435 -4.93 -4.52 10.17
CA GLY A 435 -4.94 -5.96 10.01
C GLY A 435 -3.57 -6.58 10.32
N MET A 436 -3.28 -7.72 9.70
CA MET A 436 -1.96 -8.37 9.80
C MET A 436 -0.94 -7.64 8.90
N THR A 437 -0.25 -6.65 9.45
CA THR A 437 0.60 -5.70 8.73
C THR A 437 1.71 -5.12 9.61
N SER A 438 2.82 -4.72 9.01
CA SER A 438 4.01 -4.25 9.74
C SER A 438 3.93 -2.81 10.25
N GLY A 439 2.78 -2.16 10.11
CA GLY A 439 2.51 -0.81 10.59
C GLY A 439 1.09 -0.35 10.22
N LEU A 440 0.65 0.77 10.81
CA LEU A 440 -0.67 1.37 10.59
C LEU A 440 -0.81 1.96 9.18
N ARG A 441 -0.99 1.06 8.21
CA ARG A 441 -0.90 1.33 6.77
C ARG A 441 -1.88 2.37 6.22
N TRP A 442 -3.00 2.53 6.91
CA TRP A 442 -4.04 3.49 6.59
C TRP A 442 -3.60 4.97 6.64
N LEU A 443 -2.47 5.26 7.28
CA LEU A 443 -1.91 6.61 7.34
C LEU A 443 -0.67 6.79 6.47
N PHE A 444 -0.21 5.75 5.76
CA PHE A 444 1.03 5.84 4.98
C PHE A 444 0.94 6.87 3.84
N TRP A 445 -0.26 7.12 3.31
CA TRP A 445 -0.47 8.14 2.29
C TRP A 445 -0.16 9.58 2.77
N LEU A 446 -0.11 9.81 4.09
CA LEU A 446 0.29 11.10 4.67
C LEU A 446 1.82 11.32 4.70
N ALA A 447 2.62 10.29 4.46
CA ALA A 447 4.08 10.35 4.54
C ALA A 447 4.72 11.52 3.76
N PRO A 448 4.39 11.82 2.48
CA PRO A 448 5.01 12.97 1.80
C PRO A 448 4.68 14.31 2.47
N LEU A 449 3.49 14.45 3.07
CA LEU A 449 3.11 15.64 3.83
C LEU A 449 3.95 15.75 5.11
N TRP A 450 4.09 14.65 5.86
CA TRP A 450 4.89 14.61 7.09
C TRP A 450 6.40 14.79 6.84
N LEU A 451 6.93 14.24 5.75
CA LEU A 451 8.31 14.47 5.30
C LEU A 451 8.56 15.94 4.96
N THR A 452 7.59 16.60 4.35
CA THR A 452 7.67 18.05 4.09
C THR A 452 7.63 18.83 5.41
N ALA A 453 6.74 18.44 6.32
CA ALA A 453 6.57 19.11 7.60
C ALA A 453 7.77 19.00 8.55
N MET A 454 8.62 17.96 8.44
CA MET A 454 9.79 17.81 9.32
C MET A 454 10.96 18.73 8.96
N ILE A 455 11.03 19.24 7.72
CA ILE A 455 12.13 20.05 7.21
C ILE A 455 12.63 21.12 8.22
N PRO A 456 11.78 22.01 8.76
CA PRO A 456 12.24 23.06 9.69
C PRO A 456 12.81 22.52 11.02
N ALA A 457 12.32 21.36 11.50
CA ALA A 457 12.84 20.73 12.71
C ALA A 457 14.24 20.15 12.48
N VAL A 458 14.42 19.46 11.34
CA VAL A 458 15.70 18.88 10.95
C VAL A 458 16.75 19.97 10.72
N ASP A 459 16.38 21.07 10.03
CA ASP A 459 17.26 22.23 9.87
C ASP A 459 17.68 22.85 11.21
N ARG A 460 16.77 22.88 12.20
CA ARG A 460 17.09 23.37 13.53
C ARG A 460 18.08 22.44 14.26
N LEU A 461 17.93 21.13 14.12
CA LEU A 461 18.85 20.14 14.68
C LEU A 461 20.22 20.15 14.00
N ALA A 462 20.28 20.49 12.72
CA ALA A 462 21.52 20.60 11.96
C ALA A 462 22.49 21.68 12.49
N GLN A 463 22.00 22.60 13.32
CA GLN A 463 22.81 23.68 13.90
C GLN A 463 23.80 23.20 14.97
N CYS A 464 23.67 21.98 15.50
CA CYS A 464 24.63 21.43 16.45
C CYS A 464 24.78 19.90 16.35
N ARG A 465 25.96 19.40 16.70
CA ARG A 465 26.29 17.97 16.62
C ARG A 465 25.36 17.09 17.46
N LYS A 466 24.93 17.57 18.63
CA LYS A 466 23.97 16.85 19.50
C LYS A 466 22.61 16.71 18.83
N GLY A 467 22.13 17.77 18.17
CA GLY A 467 20.86 17.73 17.45
C GLY A 467 20.90 16.77 16.27
N MET A 468 21.97 16.82 15.47
CA MET A 468 22.22 15.87 14.39
C MET A 468 22.24 14.42 14.91
N ALA A 469 22.91 14.16 16.03
CA ALA A 469 22.96 12.83 16.64
C ALA A 469 21.56 12.33 17.04
N VAL A 470 20.72 13.17 17.65
CA VAL A 470 19.33 12.82 17.97
C VAL A 470 18.55 12.47 16.70
N ALA A 471 18.62 13.30 15.66
CA ALA A 471 17.95 13.03 14.40
C ALA A 471 18.42 11.73 13.74
N LEU A 472 19.73 11.42 13.78
CA LEU A 472 20.28 10.16 13.29
C LEU A 472 19.78 8.94 14.08
N VAL A 473 19.63 9.05 15.41
CA VAL A 473 19.05 7.97 16.23
C VAL A 473 17.60 7.73 15.84
N LEU A 474 16.78 8.78 15.70
CA LEU A 474 15.39 8.66 15.26
C LEU A 474 15.33 8.02 13.86
N LEU A 475 16.18 8.44 12.93
CA LEU A 475 16.26 7.85 11.61
C LEU A 475 16.66 6.37 11.67
N ALA A 476 17.65 6.00 12.48
CA ALA A 476 18.11 4.62 12.61
C ALA A 476 17.00 3.68 13.09
N PHE A 477 16.21 4.08 14.09
CA PHE A 477 15.07 3.29 14.55
C PHE A 477 13.93 3.24 13.52
N SER A 478 13.67 4.33 12.81
CA SER A 478 12.73 4.33 11.69
C SER A 478 13.15 3.38 10.55
N VAL A 479 14.43 3.39 10.19
CA VAL A 479 15.00 2.48 9.18
C VAL A 479 14.98 1.03 9.66
N LEU A 480 15.24 0.77 10.94
CA LEU A 480 15.10 -0.56 11.55
C LEU A 480 13.67 -1.07 11.37
N SER A 481 12.67 -0.27 11.73
CA SER A 481 11.27 -0.67 11.59
C SER A 481 10.87 -0.92 10.14
N ALA A 482 11.29 -0.06 9.21
CA ALA A 482 11.02 -0.26 7.78
C ALA A 482 11.76 -1.49 7.23
N SER A 483 12.95 -1.78 7.73
CA SER A 483 13.76 -2.92 7.26
C SER A 483 13.34 -4.24 7.91
N TYR A 484 12.70 -4.23 9.07
CA TYR A 484 12.27 -5.44 9.76
C TYR A 484 11.39 -6.38 8.90
N PRO A 485 10.33 -5.90 8.22
CA PRO A 485 9.53 -6.73 7.32
C PRO A 485 10.13 -6.82 5.91
N THR A 486 11.46 -7.05 5.78
CA THR A 486 12.18 -7.04 4.49
C THR A 486 11.50 -7.91 3.42
N TRP A 487 11.03 -9.10 3.79
CA TRP A 487 10.49 -10.06 2.81
C TRP A 487 8.98 -9.99 2.64
N ASN A 488 8.25 -9.59 3.69
CA ASN A 488 6.80 -9.56 3.67
C ASN A 488 6.29 -8.44 4.59
N PRO A 489 5.69 -7.36 4.05
CA PRO A 489 5.10 -6.30 4.85
C PRO A 489 3.81 -6.72 5.55
N TRP A 490 3.20 -7.83 5.13
CA TRP A 490 2.07 -8.50 5.80
C TRP A 490 2.63 -9.42 6.88
N THR A 491 3.18 -8.82 7.94
CA THR A 491 3.63 -9.48 9.16
C THR A 491 3.53 -8.50 10.31
N GLN A 492 3.45 -8.98 11.55
CA GLN A 492 3.43 -8.10 12.72
C GLN A 492 4.74 -7.30 12.84
N PRO A 493 4.69 -6.05 13.32
CA PRO A 493 5.88 -5.23 13.53
C PRO A 493 6.78 -5.81 14.63
N TRP A 494 8.06 -5.43 14.61
CA TRP A 494 9.04 -5.95 15.56
C TRP A 494 8.67 -5.67 17.02
N ILE A 495 8.04 -4.54 17.31
CA ILE A 495 7.58 -4.20 18.67
C ILE A 495 6.51 -5.18 19.13
N TYR A 496 5.55 -5.54 18.25
CA TYR A 496 4.52 -6.53 18.55
C TYR A 496 5.15 -7.89 18.88
N ASN A 497 6.07 -8.35 18.02
CA ASN A 497 6.75 -9.64 18.20
C ASN A 497 7.64 -9.65 19.46
N TRP A 498 8.28 -8.53 19.77
CA TRP A 498 9.06 -8.37 21.00
C TRP A 498 8.18 -8.38 22.25
N LEU A 499 7.03 -7.70 22.23
CA LEU A 499 6.07 -7.79 23.34
C LEU A 499 5.57 -9.23 23.53
N GLN A 500 5.27 -9.95 22.44
CA GLN A 500 4.88 -11.36 22.52
C GLN A 500 5.98 -12.25 23.11
N SER A 501 7.25 -12.05 22.74
CA SER A 501 8.35 -12.82 23.32
C SER A 501 8.58 -12.50 24.81
N CYS A 502 8.23 -11.28 25.24
CA CYS A 502 8.17 -10.88 26.65
C CYS A 502 6.91 -11.40 27.39
N GLY A 503 6.04 -12.18 26.74
CA GLY A 503 4.86 -12.78 27.34
C GLY A 503 3.58 -11.95 27.26
N TRP A 504 3.58 -10.81 26.55
CA TRP A 504 2.34 -10.07 26.26
C TRP A 504 1.47 -10.86 25.29
N ARG A 505 0.24 -11.19 25.69
CA ARG A 505 -0.65 -12.05 24.89
C ARG A 505 -1.61 -11.29 23.96
N GLY A 506 -1.58 -9.94 23.95
CA GLY A 506 -2.42 -9.11 23.10
C GLY A 506 -3.93 -9.34 23.25
N ALA A 507 -4.73 -8.59 22.48
CA ALA A 507 -6.15 -8.90 22.28
C ALA A 507 -6.26 -10.12 21.33
N VAL A 508 -6.83 -11.21 21.83
CA VAL A 508 -7.03 -12.50 21.13
C VAL A 508 -8.28 -12.49 20.27
#